data_AF-A0AAN8PFA1-F1
#
_entry.id   AF-A0AAN8PFA1-F1
#
_cell.length_a   1.000
_cell.length_b   1.000
_cell.length_c   1.000
_cell.angle_alpha   90.00
_cell.angle_beta   90.00
_cell.angle_gamma   90.00
#
_symmetry.space_group_name_H-M   'P 1'
#
loop_
_entity.id
_entity.type
_entity.pdbx_description
1 polymer ?
#
loop_
_entity_poly.entity_id
_entity_poly.type
_entity_poly.pdbx_seq_one_letter_code
_entity_poly.pdbx_strand_id
1 'polypeptide(L)'
;MVYSCSWPVYQIYAKIVPNFKAIIDTCNLWRNFDDIQDSWASLESIIDYYGDNQDAIVPNAGPGHFNDPDMLIVGNFGLSYEQSKTQFALWAILAAPLLMSVDLRTIRPEYKAILQNKKIIAVDQDPLGIQGRRIYKHRGIEIWARPITPVVQGYFSYAIAFLNRRTDGTPSDIAVTLRELGLINIAGYQVEDLYEDVSYGVLLPSTKIRVKVNPSGVVILRANAHADHRTTFRYGQFSTPTTLRPTDNLLTFQSFVPQSTARLPITQPTRIPSLSTTRTHYNPFLPIQL
;
A
#
# COMPACT_ATOMS: atom_id res chain seq x y z
N MET A 1 3.78 26.29 13.33
CA MET A 1 3.24 26.48 11.96
C MET A 1 3.55 25.21 11.18
N VAL A 2 2.65 24.73 10.33
CA VAL A 2 2.94 23.63 9.40
C VAL A 2 3.80 24.16 8.27
N TYR A 3 4.85 23.43 7.87
CA TYR A 3 5.77 23.82 6.80
C TYR A 3 5.73 22.81 5.65
N SER A 4 5.19 23.23 4.50
CA SER A 4 5.14 22.44 3.26
C SER A 4 6.27 22.85 2.32
N CYS A 5 6.96 21.87 1.76
CA CYS A 5 8.17 22.09 0.95
C CYS A 5 8.02 21.53 -0.46
N SER A 6 8.21 22.37 -1.48
CA SER A 6 8.39 21.90 -2.87
C SER A 6 9.86 21.55 -3.18
N TRP A 7 10.71 21.42 -2.17
CA TRP A 7 12.15 21.21 -2.33
C TRP A 7 12.49 19.94 -3.16
N PRO A 8 11.91 18.76 -2.88
CA PRO A 8 12.31 17.53 -3.57
C PRO A 8 11.96 17.55 -5.06
N VAL A 9 10.77 18.03 -5.44
CA VAL A 9 10.35 18.08 -6.85
C VAL A 9 11.32 18.90 -7.71
N TYR A 10 11.79 20.06 -7.24
CA TYR A 10 12.79 20.86 -7.99
C TYR A 10 14.16 20.19 -8.05
N GLN A 11 14.56 19.43 -7.03
CA GLN A 11 15.78 18.62 -7.10
C GLN A 11 15.66 17.52 -8.16
N ILE A 12 14.53 16.83 -8.21
CA ILE A 12 14.25 15.78 -9.19
C ILE A 12 14.30 16.34 -10.62
N TYR A 13 13.72 17.52 -10.87
CA TYR A 13 13.83 18.21 -12.17
C TYR A 13 15.27 18.54 -12.55
N ALA A 14 16.09 18.92 -11.57
CA ALA A 14 17.52 19.16 -11.74
C ALA A 14 18.36 17.87 -11.80
N LYS A 15 17.74 16.68 -11.77
CA LYS A 15 18.39 15.36 -11.70
C LYS A 15 19.28 15.19 -10.46
N ILE A 16 18.91 15.85 -9.37
CA ILE A 16 19.54 15.75 -8.06
C ILE A 16 18.72 14.78 -7.21
N VAL A 17 19.38 13.79 -6.61
CA VAL A 17 18.73 12.85 -5.68
C VAL A 17 18.36 13.60 -4.39
N PRO A 18 17.08 13.64 -3.98
CA PRO A 18 16.68 14.33 -2.77
C PRO A 18 17.31 13.75 -1.50
N ASN A 19 17.75 14.62 -0.59
CA ASN A 19 18.21 14.22 0.73
C ASN A 19 17.02 14.16 1.70
N PHE A 20 16.29 13.04 1.68
CA PHE A 20 15.09 12.89 2.51
C PHE A 20 15.35 13.06 4.01
N LYS A 21 16.56 12.77 4.50
CA LYS A 21 16.90 13.03 5.90
C LYS A 21 16.79 14.52 6.23
N ALA A 22 17.39 15.40 5.41
CA ALA A 22 17.31 16.83 5.62
C ALA A 22 15.89 17.38 5.43
N ILE A 23 15.14 16.81 4.49
CA ILE A 23 13.74 17.17 4.22
C ILE A 23 12.86 16.82 5.44
N ILE A 24 12.99 15.62 6.00
CA ILE A 24 12.26 15.17 7.20
C ILE A 24 12.57 16.08 8.40
N ASP A 25 13.84 16.46 8.59
CA ASP A 25 14.26 17.31 9.72
C ASP A 25 13.71 18.76 9.62
N THR A 26 13.20 19.18 8.46
CA THR A 26 12.84 20.59 8.20
C THR A 26 11.39 20.81 7.76
N CYS A 27 10.74 19.83 7.16
CA CYS A 27 9.44 19.95 6.51
C CYS A 27 8.40 19.00 7.15
N ASN A 28 7.15 19.46 7.28
CA ASN A 28 6.04 18.60 7.69
C ASN A 28 5.45 17.78 6.55
N LEU A 29 5.57 18.29 5.33
CA LEU A 29 5.18 17.60 4.11
C LEU A 29 5.97 18.14 2.93
N TRP A 30 6.10 17.36 1.86
CA TRP A 30 6.82 17.80 0.66
C TRP A 30 6.28 17.24 -0.65
N ARG A 31 6.24 18.11 -1.67
CA ARG A 31 5.88 17.74 -3.04
C ARG A 31 7.03 16.97 -3.67
N ASN A 32 6.74 15.74 -4.13
CA ASN A 32 7.72 14.88 -4.78
C ASN A 32 7.68 14.94 -6.31
N PHE A 33 6.55 15.33 -6.90
CA PHE A 33 6.31 15.16 -8.32
C PHE A 33 5.50 16.33 -8.90
N ASP A 34 5.24 16.27 -10.21
CA ASP A 34 4.54 17.27 -11.01
C ASP A 34 3.24 17.78 -10.41
N ASP A 35 2.88 19.01 -10.75
CA ASP A 35 1.61 19.63 -10.36
C ASP A 35 0.43 18.87 -10.95
N ILE A 36 -0.54 18.54 -10.08
CA ILE A 36 -1.78 17.92 -10.52
C ILE A 36 -2.57 18.90 -11.39
N GLN A 37 -3.00 18.42 -12.54
CA GLN A 37 -3.91 19.10 -13.45
C GLN A 37 -5.28 18.45 -13.37
N ASP A 38 -6.34 19.20 -13.69
CA ASP A 38 -7.72 18.71 -13.68
C ASP A 38 -7.98 17.74 -14.84
N SER A 39 -7.38 16.55 -14.79
CA SER A 39 -7.48 15.51 -15.80
C SER A 39 -7.11 14.13 -15.24
N TRP A 40 -7.74 13.09 -15.79
CA TRP A 40 -7.40 11.71 -15.48
C TRP A 40 -5.93 11.39 -15.79
N ALA A 41 -5.38 11.87 -16.91
CA ALA A 41 -4.00 11.61 -17.30
C ALA A 41 -2.96 12.13 -16.29
N SER A 42 -3.21 13.31 -15.69
CA SER A 42 -2.34 13.84 -14.63
C SER A 42 -2.44 13.03 -13.34
N LEU A 43 -3.65 12.61 -12.96
CA LEU A 43 -3.83 11.71 -11.82
C LEU A 43 -3.12 10.37 -12.05
N GLU A 44 -3.23 9.81 -13.25
CA GLU A 44 -2.54 8.59 -13.65
C GLU A 44 -1.02 8.70 -13.54
N SER A 45 -0.42 9.79 -14.02
CA SER A 45 1.03 10.01 -13.97
C SER A 45 1.55 10.11 -12.53
N ILE A 46 0.80 10.76 -11.63
CA ILE A 46 1.14 10.83 -10.20
C ILE A 46 1.07 9.43 -9.56
N ILE A 47 0.01 8.67 -9.82
CA ILE A 47 -0.13 7.30 -9.31
C ILE A 47 1.03 6.42 -9.79
N ASP A 48 1.39 6.52 -11.06
CA ASP A 48 2.51 5.76 -11.63
C ASP A 48 3.85 6.19 -11.00
N TYR A 49 4.11 7.49 -10.85
CA TYR A 49 5.33 7.98 -10.20
C TYR A 49 5.47 7.43 -8.77
N TYR A 50 4.43 7.53 -7.95
CA TYR A 50 4.45 7.04 -6.58
C TYR A 50 4.59 5.51 -6.51
N GLY A 51 3.99 4.78 -7.45
CA GLY A 51 4.07 3.33 -7.51
C GLY A 51 5.40 2.80 -8.06
N ASP A 52 6.01 3.50 -9.01
CA ASP A 52 7.28 3.13 -9.65
C ASP A 52 8.48 3.51 -8.77
N ASN A 53 8.36 4.54 -7.92
CA ASN A 53 9.42 5.04 -7.04
C ASN A 53 9.18 4.72 -5.55
N GLN A 54 8.25 3.81 -5.24
CA GLN A 54 7.81 3.53 -3.87
C GLN A 54 8.92 3.04 -2.92
N ASP A 55 9.98 2.41 -3.42
CA ASP A 55 11.11 1.98 -2.59
C ASP A 55 11.91 3.16 -2.04
N ALA A 56 11.97 4.26 -2.79
CA ALA A 56 12.65 5.48 -2.39
C ALA A 56 11.73 6.42 -1.61
N ILE A 57 10.42 6.42 -1.86
CA ILE A 57 9.48 7.42 -1.32
C ILE A 57 8.82 6.96 -0.01
N VAL A 58 8.31 5.73 0.02
CA VAL A 58 7.48 5.21 1.13
C VAL A 58 8.20 5.24 2.48
N PRO A 59 9.50 4.87 2.61
CA PRO A 59 10.17 4.85 3.91
C PRO A 59 10.30 6.22 4.59
N ASN A 60 10.10 7.32 3.85
CA ASN A 60 10.27 8.68 4.37
C ASN A 60 8.98 9.30 4.89
N ALA A 61 7.81 8.67 4.65
CA ALA A 61 6.55 9.13 5.21
C ALA A 61 6.34 8.57 6.62
N GLY A 62 5.84 9.42 7.52
CA GLY A 62 5.50 9.05 8.88
C GLY A 62 4.90 10.21 9.66
N PRO A 63 4.49 9.99 10.92
CA PRO A 63 3.92 11.03 11.76
C PRO A 63 4.77 12.30 11.82
N GLY A 64 4.24 13.38 11.25
CA GLY A 64 4.88 14.70 11.23
C GLY A 64 5.71 15.02 9.99
N HIS A 65 5.86 14.08 9.04
CA HIS A 65 6.65 14.24 7.81
C HIS A 65 6.06 13.39 6.67
N PHE A 66 5.27 13.99 5.77
CA PHE A 66 4.47 13.27 4.78
C PHE A 66 4.88 13.56 3.32
N ASN A 67 4.77 12.55 2.46
CA ASN A 67 4.85 12.74 1.02
C ASN A 67 3.58 13.42 0.51
N ASP A 68 3.73 14.43 -0.36
CA ASP A 68 2.62 15.18 -0.94
C ASP A 68 2.50 14.87 -2.45
N PRO A 69 1.51 14.05 -2.85
CA PRO A 69 1.16 13.80 -4.27
C PRO A 69 0.33 14.93 -4.90
N ASP A 70 0.24 16.09 -4.24
CA ASP A 70 -0.54 17.26 -4.63
C ASP A 70 -2.04 17.16 -4.29
N MET A 71 -2.78 18.23 -4.60
CA MET A 71 -4.16 18.46 -4.18
C MET A 71 -5.18 17.42 -4.67
N LEU A 72 -6.28 17.28 -3.93
CA LEU A 72 -7.50 16.62 -4.38
C LEU A 72 -8.25 17.51 -5.36
N ILE A 73 -8.57 16.98 -6.54
CA ILE A 73 -9.34 17.65 -7.61
C ILE A 73 -10.77 17.09 -7.74
N VAL A 74 -11.20 16.28 -6.75
CA VAL A 74 -12.55 15.71 -6.66
C VAL A 74 -13.61 16.81 -6.65
N GLY A 75 -14.55 16.73 -7.59
CA GLY A 75 -15.64 17.69 -7.72
C GLY A 75 -15.37 18.87 -8.65
N ASN A 76 -14.18 18.94 -9.27
CA ASN A 76 -13.92 19.82 -10.41
C ASN A 76 -14.49 19.23 -11.72
N PHE A 77 -13.79 19.41 -12.86
CA PHE A 77 -14.35 19.16 -14.19
C PHE A 77 -13.72 17.96 -14.90
N GLY A 78 -12.47 17.60 -14.56
CA GLY A 78 -11.65 16.65 -15.30
C GLY A 78 -11.75 15.19 -14.86
N LEU A 79 -12.39 14.91 -13.71
CA LEU A 79 -12.57 13.55 -13.20
C LEU A 79 -14.04 13.11 -13.27
N SER A 80 -14.25 11.91 -13.81
CA SER A 80 -15.52 11.19 -13.64
C SER A 80 -15.77 10.84 -12.17
N TYR A 81 -16.98 10.38 -11.85
CA TYR A 81 -17.30 9.90 -10.51
C TYR A 81 -16.39 8.74 -10.05
N GLU A 82 -16.16 7.77 -10.93
CA GLU A 82 -15.27 6.62 -10.63
C GLU A 82 -13.81 7.06 -10.47
N GLN A 83 -13.33 7.98 -11.30
CA GLN A 83 -11.97 8.53 -11.19
C GLN A 83 -11.80 9.36 -9.91
N SER A 84 -12.85 10.07 -9.48
CA SER A 84 -12.85 10.79 -8.21
C SER A 84 -12.80 9.85 -7.00
N LYS A 85 -13.53 8.72 -7.05
CA LYS A 85 -13.40 7.65 -6.05
C LYS A 85 -11.97 7.10 -6.02
N THR A 86 -11.36 6.91 -7.20
CA THR A 86 -9.96 6.47 -7.33
C THR A 86 -8.99 7.42 -6.67
N GLN A 87 -9.06 8.73 -6.95
CA GLN A 87 -8.16 9.71 -6.34
C GLN A 87 -8.24 9.65 -4.81
N PHE A 88 -9.44 9.74 -4.26
CA PHE A 88 -9.62 9.82 -2.81
C PHE A 88 -9.16 8.53 -2.09
N ALA A 89 -9.44 7.37 -2.68
CA ALA A 89 -9.00 6.09 -2.12
C ALA A 89 -7.47 5.94 -2.16
N LEU A 90 -6.82 6.28 -3.29
CA LEU A 90 -5.38 6.15 -3.38
C LEU A 90 -4.62 7.19 -2.54
N TRP A 91 -5.12 8.42 -2.42
CA TRP A 91 -4.53 9.40 -1.50
C TRP A 91 -4.55 8.89 -0.06
N ALA A 92 -5.67 8.30 0.36
CA ALA A 92 -5.77 7.66 1.67
C ALA A 92 -4.82 6.45 1.81
N ILE A 93 -4.62 5.63 0.78
CA ILE A 93 -3.63 4.55 0.80
C ILE A 93 -2.20 5.10 0.88
N LEU A 94 -1.91 6.22 0.24
CA LEU A 94 -0.59 6.86 0.23
C LEU A 94 -0.27 7.65 1.51
N ALA A 95 -1.20 7.75 2.47
CA ALA A 95 -1.07 8.62 3.64
C ALA A 95 -0.79 10.08 3.24
N ALA A 96 -1.45 10.52 2.17
CA ALA A 96 -1.27 11.83 1.57
C ALA A 96 -2.07 12.91 2.30
N PRO A 97 -1.63 14.17 2.29
CA PRO A 97 -2.48 15.29 2.70
C PRO A 97 -3.78 15.34 1.89
N LEU A 98 -4.93 15.36 2.57
CA LEU A 98 -6.25 15.52 1.93
C LEU A 98 -6.58 17.01 1.72
N LEU A 99 -5.76 17.70 0.91
CA LEU A 99 -5.91 19.12 0.60
C LEU A 99 -6.82 19.33 -0.62
N MET A 100 -8.04 19.82 -0.39
CA MET A 100 -9.02 20.04 -1.47
C MET A 100 -8.76 21.32 -2.25
N SER A 101 -8.84 21.26 -3.57
CA SER A 101 -8.86 22.42 -4.46
C SER A 101 -10.12 22.37 -5.33
N VAL A 102 -11.25 22.78 -4.76
CA VAL A 102 -12.59 22.73 -5.38
C VAL A 102 -13.49 23.85 -4.84
N ASP A 103 -14.45 24.32 -5.63
CA ASP A 103 -15.43 25.32 -5.17
C ASP A 103 -16.46 24.69 -4.22
N LEU A 104 -16.26 24.89 -2.91
CA LEU A 104 -17.13 24.36 -1.86
C LEU A 104 -18.55 24.94 -1.88
N ARG A 105 -18.78 26.08 -2.55
CA ARG A 105 -20.11 26.71 -2.63
C ARG A 105 -21.03 25.96 -3.59
N THR A 106 -20.45 25.27 -4.58
CA THR A 106 -21.16 24.67 -5.70
C THR A 106 -20.84 23.19 -5.92
N ILE A 107 -20.01 22.58 -5.06
CA ILE A 107 -19.68 21.15 -5.17
C ILE A 107 -20.94 20.28 -5.17
N ARG A 108 -21.04 19.36 -6.14
CA ARG A 108 -22.20 18.48 -6.25
C ARG A 108 -22.23 17.46 -5.09
N PRO A 109 -23.42 17.09 -4.59
CA PRO A 109 -23.56 16.24 -3.40
C PRO A 109 -22.78 14.91 -3.45
N GLU A 110 -22.71 14.27 -4.61
CA GLU A 110 -22.03 12.99 -4.82
C GLU A 110 -20.50 13.09 -4.66
N TYR A 111 -19.87 14.17 -5.12
CA TYR A 111 -18.42 14.39 -4.92
C TYR A 111 -18.11 14.87 -3.51
N LYS A 112 -19.01 15.67 -2.92
CA LYS A 112 -18.96 16.01 -1.50
C LYS A 112 -19.02 14.75 -0.63
N ALA A 113 -19.86 13.78 -0.98
CA ALA A 113 -19.97 12.51 -0.25
C ALA A 113 -18.67 11.69 -0.32
N ILE A 114 -17.96 11.69 -1.45
CA ILE A 114 -16.62 11.09 -1.56
C ILE A 114 -15.68 11.75 -0.54
N LEU A 115 -15.55 13.08 -0.58
CA LEU A 115 -14.63 13.84 0.27
C LEU A 115 -14.97 13.78 1.78
N GLN A 116 -16.23 13.49 2.12
CA GLN A 116 -16.70 13.36 3.50
C GLN A 116 -16.81 11.91 3.98
N ASN A 117 -16.33 10.94 3.20
CA ASN A 117 -16.39 9.54 3.57
C ASN A 117 -15.51 9.26 4.80
N LYS A 118 -16.15 9.15 5.97
CA LYS A 118 -15.50 8.94 7.27
C LYS A 118 -14.68 7.65 7.34
N LYS A 119 -15.08 6.59 6.63
CA LYS A 119 -14.35 5.32 6.63
C LYS A 119 -13.00 5.47 5.94
N ILE A 120 -12.95 6.16 4.79
CA ILE A 120 -11.71 6.41 4.03
C ILE A 120 -10.86 7.48 4.71
N ILE A 121 -11.47 8.53 5.29
CA ILE A 121 -10.74 9.50 6.13
C ILE A 121 -10.07 8.80 7.33
N ALA A 122 -10.72 7.81 7.94
CA ALA A 122 -10.10 7.05 9.03
C ALA A 122 -8.92 6.18 8.58
N VAL A 123 -8.91 5.70 7.33
CA VAL A 123 -7.74 5.06 6.72
C VAL A 123 -6.62 6.08 6.54
N ASP A 124 -6.94 7.24 5.98
CA ASP A 124 -5.98 8.32 5.76
C ASP A 124 -5.30 8.75 7.07
N GLN A 125 -6.12 9.03 8.09
CA GLN A 125 -5.74 9.52 9.41
C GLN A 125 -5.27 8.42 10.38
N ASP A 126 -4.95 7.22 9.88
CA ASP A 126 -4.49 6.14 10.73
C ASP A 126 -3.22 6.53 11.51
N PRO A 127 -3.19 6.36 12.85
CA PRO A 127 -2.12 6.89 13.70
C PRO A 127 -0.76 6.21 13.50
N LEU A 128 -0.68 5.06 12.81
CA LEU A 128 0.61 4.50 12.46
C LEU A 128 1.36 5.40 11.47
N GLY A 129 0.64 6.20 10.67
CA GLY A 129 1.24 7.07 9.67
C GLY A 129 2.04 6.34 8.59
N ILE A 130 1.88 5.02 8.46
CA ILE A 130 2.60 4.21 7.49
C ILE A 130 1.95 4.41 6.12
N GLN A 131 2.71 4.93 5.17
CA GLN A 131 2.29 5.03 3.77
C GLN A 131 2.17 3.62 3.13
N GLY A 132 1.12 3.42 2.35
CA GLY A 132 0.86 2.20 1.60
C GLY A 132 1.73 2.03 0.36
N ARG A 133 1.61 0.86 -0.27
CA ARG A 133 2.45 0.40 -1.39
C ARG A 133 1.62 -0.22 -2.49
N ARG A 134 2.09 -0.15 -3.73
CA ARG A 134 1.56 -0.96 -4.83
C ARG A 134 2.14 -2.37 -4.72
N ILE A 135 1.28 -3.35 -4.49
CA ILE A 135 1.66 -4.75 -4.29
C ILE A 135 1.41 -5.62 -5.53
N TYR A 136 0.61 -5.14 -6.48
CA TYR A 136 0.33 -5.84 -7.73
C TYR A 136 0.13 -4.84 -8.88
N LYS A 137 0.65 -5.16 -10.06
CA LYS A 137 0.40 -4.44 -11.32
C LYS A 137 0.45 -5.43 -12.49
N HIS A 138 -0.68 -5.68 -13.14
CA HIS A 138 -0.73 -6.50 -14.35
C HIS A 138 -1.97 -6.21 -15.19
N ARG A 139 -1.82 -6.11 -16.52
CA ARG A 139 -2.93 -5.96 -17.49
C ARG A 139 -3.96 -4.88 -17.12
N GLY A 140 -3.48 -3.72 -16.65
CA GLY A 140 -4.35 -2.61 -16.26
C GLY A 140 -5.05 -2.79 -14.90
N ILE A 141 -4.74 -3.84 -14.14
CA ILE A 141 -5.18 -3.99 -12.76
C ILE A 141 -4.02 -3.68 -11.83
N GLU A 142 -4.28 -2.86 -10.81
CA GLU A 142 -3.35 -2.60 -9.73
C GLU A 142 -4.00 -2.92 -8.38
N ILE A 143 -3.19 -3.39 -7.43
CA ILE A 143 -3.62 -3.57 -6.05
C ILE A 143 -2.61 -2.84 -5.17
N TRP A 144 -3.14 -2.01 -4.28
CA TRP A 144 -2.37 -1.24 -3.31
C TRP A 144 -2.80 -1.62 -1.90
N ALA A 145 -1.86 -1.65 -0.95
CA ALA A 145 -2.13 -2.00 0.43
C ALA A 145 -1.42 -1.05 1.40
N ARG A 146 -2.14 -0.60 2.43
CA ARG A 146 -1.64 0.22 3.53
C ARG A 146 -1.84 -0.52 4.86
N PRO A 147 -0.78 -0.77 5.65
CA PRO A 147 -0.92 -1.23 7.03
C PRO A 147 -1.61 -0.13 7.87
N ILE A 148 -2.61 -0.52 8.65
CA ILE A 148 -3.40 0.36 9.52
C ILE A 148 -3.71 -0.31 10.86
N THR A 149 -4.26 0.45 11.79
CA THR A 149 -4.82 -0.03 13.05
C THR A 149 -6.21 -0.68 12.88
N PRO A 150 -6.60 -1.59 13.78
CA PRO A 150 -5.84 -2.10 14.94
C PRO A 150 -4.72 -3.07 14.54
N VAL A 151 -3.70 -3.21 15.39
CA VAL A 151 -2.73 -4.32 15.34
C VAL A 151 -3.16 -5.35 16.37
N VAL A 152 -3.37 -6.59 15.94
CA VAL A 152 -3.88 -7.67 16.80
C VAL A 152 -2.89 -8.82 16.80
N GLN A 153 -2.37 -9.18 17.97
CA GLN A 153 -1.42 -10.29 18.14
C GLN A 153 -0.20 -10.20 17.20
N GLY A 154 0.28 -8.97 16.93
CA GLY A 154 1.41 -8.71 16.03
C GLY A 154 1.05 -8.65 14.53
N TYR A 155 -0.22 -8.82 14.16
CA TYR A 155 -0.71 -8.66 12.79
C TYR A 155 -1.36 -7.30 12.59
N PHE A 156 -0.92 -6.57 11.57
CA PHE A 156 -1.56 -5.33 11.14
C PHE A 156 -2.95 -5.59 10.59
N SER A 157 -3.84 -4.61 10.72
CA SER A 157 -4.99 -4.47 9.82
C SER A 157 -4.53 -3.80 8.52
N TYR A 158 -5.33 -3.89 7.46
CA TYR A 158 -4.95 -3.32 6.17
C TYR A 158 -6.11 -2.57 5.52
N ALA A 159 -5.80 -1.46 4.86
CA ALA A 159 -6.63 -0.92 3.79
C ALA A 159 -6.08 -1.39 2.45
N ILE A 160 -6.95 -1.84 1.54
CA ILE A 160 -6.56 -2.44 0.26
C ILE A 160 -7.38 -1.81 -0.85
N ALA A 161 -6.73 -1.19 -1.82
CA ALA A 161 -7.38 -0.60 -3.00
C ALA A 161 -7.11 -1.43 -4.25
N PHE A 162 -8.19 -1.85 -4.91
CA PHE A 162 -8.19 -2.52 -6.20
C PHE A 162 -8.55 -1.50 -7.27
N LEU A 163 -7.58 -1.15 -8.12
CA LEU A 163 -7.72 -0.15 -9.17
C LEU A 163 -7.78 -0.83 -10.54
N ASN A 164 -8.75 -0.43 -11.34
CA ASN A 164 -8.83 -0.79 -12.75
C ASN A 164 -8.46 0.41 -13.62
N ARG A 165 -7.26 0.37 -14.22
CA ARG A 165 -6.70 1.38 -15.11
C ARG A 165 -7.29 1.35 -16.52
N ARG A 166 -8.10 0.35 -16.86
CA ARG A 166 -8.80 0.35 -18.15
C ARG A 166 -9.78 1.50 -18.19
N THR A 167 -9.93 2.14 -19.35
CA THR A 167 -10.91 3.21 -19.58
C THR A 167 -12.06 2.75 -20.48
N ASP A 168 -12.13 1.45 -20.74
CA ASP A 168 -13.05 0.84 -21.70
C ASP A 168 -13.71 -0.43 -21.12
N GLY A 169 -14.76 -0.88 -21.80
CA GLY A 169 -15.41 -2.17 -21.51
C GLY A 169 -16.25 -2.17 -20.22
N THR A 170 -16.40 -3.36 -19.65
CA THR A 170 -17.21 -3.64 -18.45
C THR A 170 -16.33 -3.68 -17.19
N PRO A 171 -16.94 -3.74 -15.99
CA PRO A 171 -16.18 -3.96 -14.77
C PRO A 171 -15.29 -5.21 -14.86
N SER A 172 -14.11 -5.14 -14.25
CA SER A 172 -13.17 -6.25 -14.19
C SER A 172 -13.40 -7.06 -12.92
N ASP A 173 -13.58 -8.37 -13.06
CA ASP A 173 -13.65 -9.32 -11.94
C ASP A 173 -12.23 -9.66 -11.46
N ILE A 174 -11.87 -9.23 -10.25
CA ILE A 174 -10.60 -9.53 -9.61
C ILE A 174 -10.85 -10.55 -8.50
N ALA A 175 -10.11 -11.66 -8.52
CA ALA A 175 -10.21 -12.71 -7.52
C ALA A 175 -8.82 -13.08 -6.98
N VAL A 176 -8.60 -12.85 -5.68
CA VAL A 176 -7.30 -13.05 -5.03
C VAL A 176 -7.51 -13.58 -3.61
N THR A 177 -6.61 -14.42 -3.13
CA THR A 177 -6.62 -14.86 -1.73
C THR A 177 -6.04 -13.78 -0.82
N LEU A 178 -6.49 -13.74 0.43
CA LEU A 178 -5.90 -12.83 1.42
C LEU A 178 -4.39 -13.07 1.59
N ARG A 179 -3.94 -14.33 1.51
CA ARG A 179 -2.52 -14.68 1.55
C ARG A 179 -1.71 -14.05 0.41
N GLU A 180 -2.24 -14.04 -0.82
CA GLU A 180 -1.59 -13.39 -1.97
C GLU A 180 -1.47 -11.87 -1.80
N LEU A 181 -2.33 -11.26 -0.97
CA LEU A 181 -2.25 -9.85 -0.57
C LEU A 181 -1.30 -9.60 0.61
N GLY A 182 -0.67 -10.64 1.16
CA GLY A 182 0.19 -10.55 2.36
C GLY A 182 -0.57 -10.65 3.69
N LEU A 183 -1.89 -10.88 3.67
CA LEU A 183 -2.72 -10.99 4.88
C LEU A 183 -2.66 -12.43 5.42
N ILE A 184 -1.76 -12.67 6.37
CA ILE A 184 -1.38 -14.02 6.84
C ILE A 184 -1.91 -14.43 8.23
N ASN A 185 -2.68 -13.58 8.92
CA ASN A 185 -3.26 -13.91 10.22
C ASN A 185 -4.17 -15.14 10.12
N ILE A 186 -3.82 -16.22 10.81
CA ILE A 186 -4.56 -17.48 10.79
C ILE A 186 -5.97 -17.37 11.38
N ALA A 187 -6.19 -16.39 12.26
CA ALA A 187 -7.52 -16.10 12.82
C ALA A 187 -8.44 -15.37 11.83
N GLY A 188 -7.87 -14.90 10.71
CA GLY A 188 -8.59 -14.19 9.65
C GLY A 188 -8.64 -12.68 9.83
N TYR A 189 -9.40 -12.05 8.94
CA TYR A 189 -9.63 -10.60 8.91
C TYR A 189 -11.10 -10.31 8.70
N GLN A 190 -11.66 -9.39 9.48
CA GLN A 190 -12.99 -8.83 9.22
C GLN A 190 -12.87 -7.84 8.05
N VAL A 191 -13.52 -8.14 6.92
CA VAL A 191 -13.38 -7.36 5.68
C VAL A 191 -14.69 -6.62 5.34
N GLU A 192 -14.58 -5.33 5.03
CA GLU A 192 -15.69 -4.48 4.57
C GLU A 192 -15.26 -3.57 3.40
N ASP A 193 -16.20 -3.20 2.53
CA ASP A 193 -16.04 -2.14 1.53
C ASP A 193 -16.23 -0.76 2.20
N LEU A 194 -15.46 0.24 1.77
CA LEU A 194 -15.51 1.59 2.35
C LEU A 194 -16.31 2.59 1.52
N TYR A 195 -16.65 2.28 0.26
CA TYR A 195 -17.58 3.08 -0.52
C TYR A 195 -19.00 2.51 -0.48
N GLU A 196 -19.12 1.19 -0.48
CA GLU A 196 -20.39 0.48 -0.43
C GLU A 196 -20.64 -0.07 0.98
N ASP A 197 -21.90 -0.18 1.40
CA ASP A 197 -22.24 -0.77 2.70
C ASP A 197 -22.24 -2.31 2.63
N VAL A 198 -21.09 -2.87 2.25
CA VAL A 198 -20.91 -4.31 2.02
C VAL A 198 -19.87 -4.86 3.01
N SER A 199 -20.31 -5.79 3.85
CA SER A 199 -19.43 -6.57 4.72
C SER A 199 -19.23 -7.98 4.17
N TYR A 200 -17.97 -8.41 4.05
CA TYR A 200 -17.59 -9.75 3.61
C TYR A 200 -17.43 -10.72 4.80
N GLY A 201 -17.57 -10.25 6.04
CA GLY A 201 -17.36 -11.05 7.24
C GLY A 201 -15.88 -11.34 7.51
N VAL A 202 -15.62 -12.36 8.33
CA VAL A 202 -14.26 -12.81 8.65
C VAL A 202 -13.76 -13.76 7.56
N LEU A 203 -12.71 -13.36 6.85
CA LEU A 203 -12.07 -14.13 5.78
C LEU A 203 -10.73 -14.68 6.27
N LEU A 204 -10.47 -15.95 5.98
CA LEU A 204 -9.20 -16.60 6.28
C LEU A 204 -8.15 -16.31 5.20
N PRO A 205 -6.84 -16.47 5.47
CA PRO A 205 -5.80 -16.25 4.47
C PRO A 205 -5.98 -17.07 3.17
N SER A 206 -6.60 -18.24 3.23
CA SER A 206 -6.89 -19.09 2.07
C SER A 206 -8.14 -18.68 1.29
N THR A 207 -9.00 -17.83 1.86
CA THR A 207 -10.26 -17.42 1.22
C THR A 207 -9.98 -16.44 0.09
N LYS A 208 -10.62 -16.66 -1.07
CA LYS A 208 -10.60 -15.71 -2.19
C LYS A 208 -11.62 -14.62 -1.97
N ILE A 209 -11.16 -13.38 -1.95
CA ILE A 209 -12.05 -12.23 -2.11
C ILE A 209 -12.26 -11.96 -3.60
N ARG A 210 -13.49 -11.59 -3.97
CA ARG A 210 -13.88 -11.24 -5.33
C ARG A 210 -14.46 -9.84 -5.34
N VAL A 211 -13.89 -8.97 -6.14
CA VAL A 211 -14.35 -7.58 -6.33
C VAL A 211 -14.54 -7.29 -7.80
N LYS A 212 -15.58 -6.51 -8.12
CA LYS A 212 -15.86 -6.01 -9.46
C LYS A 212 -15.48 -4.54 -9.51
N VAL A 213 -14.48 -4.21 -10.32
CA VAL A 213 -13.95 -2.83 -10.38
C VAL A 213 -14.26 -2.20 -11.73
N ASN A 214 -15.04 -1.12 -11.70
CA ASN A 214 -15.39 -0.35 -12.90
C ASN A 214 -14.13 0.19 -13.61
N PRO A 215 -14.16 0.38 -14.94
CA PRO A 215 -13.09 1.08 -15.66
C PRO A 215 -12.79 2.45 -15.03
N SER A 216 -11.51 2.77 -14.84
CA SER A 216 -10.99 3.96 -14.14
C SER A 216 -11.44 4.13 -12.68
N GLY A 217 -12.10 3.11 -12.13
CA GLY A 217 -12.63 3.09 -10.78
C GLY A 217 -11.78 2.29 -9.80
N VAL A 218 -12.24 2.29 -8.55
CA VAL A 218 -11.58 1.63 -7.43
C VAL A 218 -12.60 0.92 -6.55
N VAL A 219 -12.22 -0.22 -6.00
CA VAL A 219 -12.82 -0.80 -4.79
C VAL A 219 -11.80 -0.70 -3.67
N ILE A 220 -12.15 -0.08 -2.56
CA ILE A 220 -11.27 0.03 -1.38
C ILE A 220 -11.90 -0.72 -0.21
N LEU A 221 -11.13 -1.63 0.37
CA LEU A 221 -11.54 -2.50 1.46
C LEU A 221 -10.75 -2.18 2.73
N ARG A 222 -11.38 -2.33 3.89
CA ARG A 222 -10.70 -2.44 5.19
C ARG A 222 -10.73 -3.89 5.63
N ALA A 223 -9.59 -4.42 6.03
CA ALA A 223 -9.40 -5.76 6.55
C ALA A 223 -8.82 -5.66 7.97
N ASN A 224 -9.70 -5.70 8.98
CA ASN A 224 -9.29 -5.65 10.38
C ASN A 224 -8.81 -7.02 10.85
N ALA A 225 -7.60 -7.08 11.42
CA ALA A 225 -7.05 -8.33 11.96
C ALA A 225 -7.98 -8.89 13.05
N HIS A 226 -8.37 -10.16 12.92
CA HIS A 226 -9.22 -10.84 13.87
C HIS A 226 -8.37 -11.50 14.97
N ALA A 227 -8.84 -11.50 16.23
CA ALA A 227 -8.15 -12.21 17.32
C ALA A 227 -8.55 -13.69 17.35
N ASP A 228 -7.60 -14.59 17.60
CA ASP A 228 -7.97 -15.95 17.99
C ASP A 228 -8.30 -16.00 19.49
N HIS A 229 -9.58 -16.19 19.82
CA HIS A 229 -10.02 -16.35 21.21
C HIS A 229 -9.82 -17.78 21.76
N ARG A 230 -9.34 -18.74 20.96
CA ARG A 230 -9.10 -20.12 21.42
C ARG A 230 -7.77 -20.29 22.16
N THR A 231 -6.84 -19.36 22.03
CA THR A 231 -5.50 -19.44 22.64
C THR A 231 -5.43 -18.88 24.06
N THR A 232 -6.42 -18.10 24.52
CA THR A 232 -6.46 -17.56 25.90
C THR A 232 -6.78 -18.58 27.00
N PHE A 233 -7.25 -19.78 26.66
CA PHE A 233 -7.64 -20.80 27.66
C PHE A 233 -6.55 -21.81 28.04
N ARG A 234 -5.34 -21.79 27.44
CA ARG A 234 -4.33 -22.84 27.66
C ARG A 234 -3.25 -22.55 28.70
N TYR A 235 -3.25 -21.38 29.36
CA TYR A 235 -2.21 -21.01 30.33
C TYR A 235 -2.70 -20.89 31.79
N GLY A 236 -3.85 -21.50 32.12
CA GLY A 236 -4.52 -21.29 33.42
C GLY A 236 -4.90 -22.54 34.19
N GLN A 237 -4.25 -23.70 34.01
CA GLN A 237 -4.41 -24.85 34.92
C GLN A 237 -3.14 -25.72 34.92
N PHE A 238 -2.12 -25.31 35.69
CA PHE A 238 -1.17 -26.27 36.26
C PHE A 238 -1.24 -26.15 37.77
N SER A 239 -1.94 -27.10 38.37
CA SER A 239 -1.93 -27.37 39.80
C SER A 239 -0.50 -27.71 40.24
N THR A 240 -0.06 -27.04 41.31
CA THR A 240 1.22 -27.25 41.98
C THR A 240 1.38 -28.69 42.50
N PRO A 241 2.49 -29.39 42.21
CA PRO A 241 2.85 -30.59 42.95
C PRO A 241 3.67 -30.25 44.20
N THR A 242 3.35 -31.01 45.23
CA THR A 242 3.85 -31.05 46.60
C THR A 242 5.38 -31.06 46.75
N THR A 243 5.86 -30.33 47.75
CA THR A 243 7.23 -30.29 48.29
C THR A 243 7.84 -31.66 48.60
N LEU A 244 9.06 -31.91 48.12
CA LEU A 244 9.97 -32.95 48.63
C LEU A 244 11.30 -32.31 49.08
N ARG A 245 11.82 -32.81 50.21
CA ARG A 245 12.98 -32.32 50.97
C ARG A 245 14.33 -32.67 50.29
N PRO A 246 15.43 -31.97 50.66
CA PRO A 246 16.72 -32.07 49.98
C PRO A 246 17.66 -33.09 50.62
N THR A 247 18.35 -33.90 49.80
CA THR A 247 19.68 -34.44 50.10
C THR A 247 20.45 -34.72 48.81
N ASP A 248 21.55 -33.99 48.65
CA ASP A 248 22.86 -34.31 48.04
C ASP A 248 22.94 -35.25 46.83
N ASN A 249 23.37 -34.69 45.68
CA ASN A 249 24.73 -34.90 45.20
C ASN A 249 25.08 -34.01 43.99
N LEU A 250 26.25 -33.37 44.10
CA LEU A 250 26.93 -32.57 43.08
C LEU A 250 27.35 -33.44 41.90
N LEU A 251 26.91 -33.10 40.67
CA LEU A 251 27.71 -33.29 39.46
C LEU A 251 27.44 -32.13 38.47
N THR A 252 28.53 -31.47 38.12
CA THR A 252 28.74 -30.41 37.13
C THR A 252 28.07 -30.67 35.77
N PHE A 253 27.32 -29.70 35.26
CA PHE A 253 26.85 -29.66 33.87
C PHE A 253 27.75 -28.75 33.02
N GLN A 254 28.45 -29.36 32.08
CA GLN A 254 29.12 -28.68 30.98
C GLN A 254 28.10 -28.17 29.96
N SER A 255 28.38 -26.99 29.42
CA SER A 255 27.68 -26.32 28.32
C SER A 255 27.64 -27.17 27.05
N PHE A 256 26.45 -27.44 26.52
CA PHE A 256 26.27 -27.98 25.17
C PHE A 256 25.77 -26.87 24.23
N VAL A 257 26.64 -26.49 23.29
CA VAL A 257 26.33 -25.72 22.09
C VAL A 257 25.87 -26.70 21.01
N PRO A 258 24.68 -26.56 20.39
CA PRO A 258 24.33 -27.36 19.23
C PRO A 258 24.86 -26.69 17.97
N GLN A 259 25.88 -27.28 17.36
CA GLN A 259 26.16 -27.11 15.93
C GLN A 259 25.27 -28.08 15.16
N SER A 260 24.45 -27.57 14.25
CA SER A 260 23.85 -28.37 13.18
C SER A 260 24.10 -27.69 11.84
N THR A 261 25.03 -28.27 11.10
CA THR A 261 25.30 -28.01 9.69
C THR A 261 24.31 -28.80 8.84
N ALA A 262 23.45 -28.10 8.11
CA ALA A 262 22.76 -28.64 6.94
C ALA A 262 22.80 -27.60 5.82
N ARG A 263 23.69 -27.84 4.84
CA ARG A 263 23.79 -27.06 3.60
C ARG A 263 22.63 -27.43 2.69
N LEU A 264 21.93 -26.41 2.18
CA LEU A 264 21.08 -26.52 1.00
C LEU A 264 21.97 -26.52 -0.26
N PRO A 265 21.67 -27.32 -1.29
CA PRO A 265 22.42 -27.33 -2.53
C PRO A 265 22.15 -26.05 -3.34
N ILE A 266 23.24 -25.36 -3.69
CA ILE A 266 23.26 -24.23 -4.63
C ILE A 266 23.26 -24.82 -6.04
N THR A 267 22.18 -24.60 -6.79
CA THR A 267 22.16 -24.81 -8.24
C THR A 267 22.84 -23.62 -8.93
N GLN A 268 23.92 -23.90 -9.67
CA GLN A 268 24.61 -22.92 -10.51
C GLN A 268 23.74 -22.52 -11.71
N PRO A 269 23.81 -21.25 -12.18
CA PRO A 269 23.24 -20.88 -13.46
C PRO A 269 24.10 -21.42 -14.62
N THR A 270 23.44 -22.11 -15.54
CA THR A 270 24.01 -22.63 -16.78
C THR A 270 24.47 -21.49 -17.70
N ARG A 271 25.70 -21.63 -18.21
CA ARG A 271 26.29 -20.81 -19.29
C ARG A 271 25.39 -20.83 -20.54
N ILE A 272 25.02 -19.65 -21.02
CA ILE A 272 24.53 -19.44 -22.38
C ILE A 272 25.75 -19.15 -23.27
N PRO A 273 25.91 -19.82 -24.43
CA PRO A 273 27.04 -19.57 -25.33
C PRO A 273 26.89 -18.25 -26.10
N SER A 274 28.00 -17.54 -26.22
CA SER A 274 28.20 -16.31 -26.99
C SER A 274 28.00 -16.54 -28.49
N LEU A 275 27.18 -15.70 -29.12
CA LEU A 275 27.17 -15.50 -30.58
C LEU A 275 27.51 -14.03 -30.87
N SER A 276 28.61 -13.85 -31.59
CA SER A 276 29.13 -12.57 -32.04
C SER A 276 28.50 -12.14 -33.37
N THR A 277 28.18 -10.84 -33.43
CA THR A 277 28.14 -9.94 -34.60
C THR A 277 27.21 -10.26 -35.77
N THR A 278 26.25 -9.35 -35.98
CA THR A 278 26.28 -8.52 -37.20
C THR A 278 25.52 -7.21 -37.00
N ARG A 279 26.23 -6.12 -37.33
CA ARG A 279 25.74 -4.75 -37.50
C ARG A 279 24.84 -4.71 -38.74
N THR A 280 23.66 -4.12 -38.62
CA THR A 280 23.00 -3.44 -39.74
C THR A 280 22.35 -2.17 -39.23
N HIS A 281 22.92 -1.05 -39.67
CA HIS A 281 22.31 0.27 -39.63
C HIS A 281 21.01 0.25 -40.44
N TYR A 282 19.93 0.81 -39.89
CA TYR A 282 18.92 1.48 -40.70
C TYR A 282 18.28 2.62 -39.90
N ASN A 283 18.66 3.83 -40.30
CA ASN A 283 17.92 5.07 -40.12
C ASN A 283 17.32 5.37 -41.51
N PRO A 284 16.06 5.79 -41.61
CA PRO A 284 15.88 7.11 -42.21
C PRO A 284 14.76 7.93 -41.57
N PHE A 285 15.10 9.18 -41.29
CA PHE A 285 14.21 10.34 -41.35
C PHE A 285 13.55 10.47 -42.74
N LEU A 286 12.25 10.81 -42.77
CA LEU A 286 11.57 11.90 -43.50
C LEU A 286 10.10 11.55 -43.87
N PRO A 287 9.23 12.56 -44.11
CA PRO A 287 7.86 12.64 -43.60
C PRO A 287 6.81 12.37 -44.67
N ILE A 288 5.54 12.24 -44.25
CA ILE A 288 4.39 12.37 -45.15
C ILE A 288 3.47 13.47 -44.58
N GLN A 289 3.29 14.50 -45.41
CA GLN A 289 2.24 15.50 -45.34
C GLN A 289 0.92 14.93 -45.87
N LEU A 290 -0.16 15.55 -45.38
CA LEU A 290 -1.61 15.41 -45.65
C LEU A 290 -2.35 14.52 -44.67
#